data_AF-A0A7X5ZY13-F1
#
_entry.id   AF-A0A7X5ZY13-F1
#
_cell.length_a   1.000
_cell.length_b   1.000
_cell.length_c   1.000
_cell.angle_alpha   90.00
_cell.angle_beta   90.00
_cell.angle_gamma   90.00
#
_symmetry.space_group_name_H-M   'P 1'
#
loop_
_entity.id
_entity.type
_entity.pdbx_description
1 polymer ?
#
loop_
_entity_poly.entity_id
_entity_poly.type
_entity_poly.pdbx_seq_one_letter_code
_entity_poly.pdbx_strand_id
1 'polypeptide(L)'
;MRQSQVVRRVGTAAGLGAGTAGALAGVLLLGPLAASVLLVVVFALVWPLAAVVRHVADDAPYGSAVLVAATAAGAVLCLPGMVRLLAWGALGVTAALTFAAVFVLIDFAVPKRHPQQRPSRRQRKLERLTETQLVEDEQLIASLQCPLSIEELCGVWTETATQLAQGAGPRDRQAVAEVRRICLDEFERRNPDGFHRWLDAGAPADPGRYLLPTPGD
;
A
#
# COMPACT_ATOMS: atom_id res chain seq x y z
N MET A 1 27.20 -40.18 -47.60
CA MET A 1 26.27 -40.95 -46.74
C MET A 1 26.09 -40.42 -45.30
N ARG A 2 26.68 -39.29 -44.86
CA ARG A 2 26.53 -38.75 -43.48
C ARG A 2 25.39 -37.74 -43.25
N GLN A 3 24.74 -37.23 -44.30
CA GLN A 3 23.72 -36.17 -44.16
C GLN A 3 22.33 -36.67 -43.71
N SER A 4 22.02 -37.96 -43.81
CA SER A 4 20.66 -38.48 -43.51
C SER A 4 20.37 -38.64 -42.01
N GLN A 5 21.39 -38.77 -41.15
CA GLN A 5 21.17 -38.96 -39.70
C GLN A 5 20.90 -37.67 -38.94
N VAL A 6 21.41 -36.52 -39.42
CA VAL A 6 21.20 -35.23 -38.75
C VAL A 6 19.77 -34.72 -39.00
N VAL A 7 19.28 -34.81 -40.24
CA VAL A 7 17.91 -34.42 -40.60
C VAL A 7 16.86 -35.27 -39.86
N ARG A 8 17.15 -36.55 -39.64
CA ARG A 8 16.25 -37.47 -38.93
C ARG A 8 16.21 -37.23 -37.42
N ARG A 9 17.31 -36.75 -36.81
CA ARG A 9 17.36 -36.35 -35.39
C ARG A 9 16.72 -34.99 -35.13
N VAL A 10 16.81 -34.05 -36.08
CA VAL A 10 16.15 -32.74 -35.98
C VAL A 10 14.62 -32.89 -36.12
N GLY A 11 14.14 -33.80 -36.98
CA GLY A 11 12.71 -34.10 -37.12
C GLY A 11 12.06 -34.66 -35.85
N THR A 12 12.75 -35.54 -35.12
CA THR A 12 12.24 -36.11 -33.85
C THR A 12 12.26 -35.11 -32.70
N ALA A 13 13.21 -34.17 -32.69
CA ALA A 13 13.26 -33.11 -31.67
C ALA A 13 12.18 -32.04 -31.90
N ALA A 14 11.88 -31.70 -33.15
CA ALA A 14 10.83 -30.74 -33.49
C ALA A 14 9.41 -31.27 -33.18
N GLY A 15 9.17 -32.58 -33.38
CA GLY A 15 7.89 -33.22 -33.07
C GLY A 15 7.57 -33.28 -31.57
N LEU A 16 8.58 -33.47 -30.71
CA LEU A 16 8.44 -33.47 -29.25
C LEU A 16 8.18 -32.06 -28.69
N GLY A 17 8.77 -31.03 -29.30
CA GLY A 17 8.52 -29.62 -28.94
C GLY A 17 7.11 -29.15 -29.29
N ALA A 18 6.60 -29.52 -30.46
CA ALA A 18 5.24 -29.13 -30.88
C ALA A 18 4.15 -29.83 -30.05
N GLY A 19 4.36 -31.10 -29.67
CA GLY A 19 3.41 -31.84 -28.82
C GLY A 19 3.32 -31.31 -27.39
N THR A 20 4.47 -30.92 -26.81
CA THR A 20 4.51 -30.35 -25.45
C THR A 20 3.98 -28.92 -25.39
N ALA A 21 4.25 -28.10 -26.41
CA ALA A 21 3.67 -26.76 -26.53
C ALA A 21 2.15 -26.81 -26.77
N GLY A 22 1.66 -27.75 -27.57
CA GLY A 22 0.22 -27.96 -27.79
C GLY A 22 -0.51 -28.47 -26.56
N ALA A 23 0.10 -29.37 -25.78
CA ALA A 23 -0.46 -29.85 -24.51
C ALA A 23 -0.48 -28.73 -23.45
N LEU A 24 0.58 -27.92 -23.35
CA LEU A 24 0.62 -26.76 -22.45
C LEU A 24 -0.38 -25.67 -22.85
N ALA A 25 -0.53 -25.41 -24.15
CA ALA A 25 -1.55 -24.50 -24.66
C ALA A 25 -2.97 -25.02 -24.40
N GLY A 26 -3.21 -26.33 -24.55
CA GLY A 26 -4.49 -26.96 -24.21
C GLY A 26 -4.82 -26.90 -22.71
N VAL A 27 -3.83 -27.07 -21.84
CA VAL A 27 -3.98 -26.94 -20.38
C VAL A 27 -4.25 -25.48 -19.97
N LEU A 28 -3.65 -24.50 -20.67
CA LEU A 28 -3.92 -23.08 -20.46
C LEU A 28 -5.28 -22.62 -21.00
N LEU A 29 -5.74 -23.19 -22.13
CA LEU A 29 -6.99 -22.81 -22.78
C LEU A 29 -8.24 -23.51 -22.22
N LEU A 30 -8.16 -24.78 -21.82
CA LEU A 30 -9.33 -25.47 -21.23
C LEU A 30 -9.57 -25.11 -19.75
N GLY A 31 -8.67 -24.34 -19.14
CA GLY A 31 -8.88 -23.75 -17.82
C GLY A 31 -9.13 -24.77 -16.70
N PRO A 32 -9.66 -24.32 -15.55
CA PRO A 32 -9.88 -25.16 -14.37
C PRO A 32 -10.80 -26.36 -14.62
N LEU A 33 -11.60 -26.33 -15.70
CA LEU A 33 -12.50 -27.42 -16.08
C LEU A 33 -11.74 -28.63 -16.62
N ALA A 34 -10.77 -28.49 -17.53
CA ALA A 34 -9.97 -29.64 -17.97
C ALA A 34 -9.15 -30.26 -16.84
N ALA A 35 -8.61 -29.44 -15.93
CA ALA A 35 -7.92 -29.94 -14.75
C ALA A 35 -8.86 -30.77 -13.86
N SER A 36 -10.11 -30.34 -13.69
CA SER A 36 -11.12 -31.10 -12.94
C SER A 36 -11.52 -32.40 -13.65
N VAL A 37 -11.72 -32.38 -14.97
CA VAL A 37 -12.05 -33.58 -15.75
C VAL A 37 -10.91 -34.58 -15.73
N LEU A 38 -9.66 -34.13 -15.87
CA LEU A 38 -8.47 -35.00 -15.78
C LEU A 38 -8.37 -35.65 -14.39
N LEU A 39 -8.62 -34.88 -13.32
CA LEU A 39 -8.64 -35.40 -11.95
C LEU A 39 -9.72 -36.47 -11.76
N VAL A 40 -10.93 -36.25 -12.29
CA VAL A 40 -12.01 -37.24 -12.26
C VAL A 40 -11.64 -38.50 -13.02
N VAL A 41 -11.01 -38.37 -14.20
CA VAL A 41 -10.56 -39.52 -15.00
C VAL A 41 -9.46 -40.30 -14.29
N VAL A 42 -8.46 -39.62 -13.73
CA VAL A 42 -7.39 -40.26 -12.95
C VAL A 42 -7.95 -40.96 -11.72
N PHE A 43 -8.87 -40.32 -10.99
CA PHE A 43 -9.52 -40.93 -9.83
C PHE A 43 -10.35 -42.16 -10.21
N ALA A 44 -11.11 -42.09 -11.30
CA ALA A 44 -11.91 -43.20 -11.82
C ALA A 44 -11.05 -44.39 -12.30
N LEU A 45 -9.81 -44.15 -12.74
CA LEU A 45 -8.88 -45.21 -13.13
C LEU A 45 -8.11 -45.79 -11.93
N VAL A 46 -7.72 -44.96 -10.96
CA VAL A 46 -6.93 -45.38 -9.79
C VAL A 46 -7.80 -46.13 -8.77
N TRP A 47 -9.06 -45.75 -8.61
CA TRP A 47 -10.00 -46.40 -7.69
C TRP A 47 -10.18 -47.92 -7.92
N PRO A 48 -10.51 -48.40 -9.13
CA PRO A 48 -10.64 -49.83 -9.40
C PRO A 48 -9.30 -50.55 -9.30
N LEU A 49 -8.19 -49.91 -9.66
CA LEU A 49 -6.85 -50.48 -9.49
C LEU A 49 -6.52 -50.71 -8.00
N ALA A 50 -6.86 -49.74 -7.14
CA ALA A 50 -6.71 -49.86 -5.69
C ALA A 50 -7.64 -50.95 -5.10
N ALA A 51 -8.85 -51.10 -5.62
CA ALA A 51 -9.77 -52.17 -5.23
C ALA A 51 -9.23 -53.56 -5.61
N VAL A 52 -8.64 -53.70 -6.81
CA VAL A 52 -8.01 -54.95 -7.25
C VAL A 52 -6.77 -55.27 -6.42
N VAL A 53 -5.89 -54.28 -6.16
CA VAL A 53 -4.71 -54.47 -5.30
C VAL A 53 -5.12 -54.87 -3.89
N ARG A 54 -6.19 -54.29 -3.35
CA ARG A 54 -6.72 -54.67 -2.03
C ARG A 54 -7.27 -56.09 -2.04
N HIS A 55 -8.01 -56.47 -3.07
CA HIS A 55 -8.55 -57.83 -3.22
C HIS A 55 -7.44 -58.89 -3.34
N VAL A 56 -6.33 -58.56 -4.00
CA VAL A 56 -5.13 -59.42 -4.11
C VAL A 56 -4.31 -59.41 -2.82
N ALA A 57 -4.32 -58.31 -2.06
CA ALA A 57 -3.59 -58.17 -0.80
C ALA A 57 -4.31 -58.83 0.40
N ASP A 58 -5.62 -59.07 0.32
CA ASP A 58 -6.39 -59.76 1.35
C ASP A 58 -5.96 -61.23 1.55
N ASP A 59 -5.15 -61.80 0.65
CA ASP A 59 -4.52 -63.12 0.80
C ASP A 59 -3.21 -63.12 1.64
N ALA A 60 -2.71 -61.95 2.08
CA ALA A 60 -1.46 -61.84 2.83
C ALA A 60 -1.68 -61.45 4.31
N PRO A 61 -1.24 -62.26 5.29
CA PRO A 61 -1.52 -62.05 6.71
C PRO A 61 -0.51 -61.10 7.37
N TYR A 62 -0.44 -59.83 6.96
CA TYR A 62 0.42 -58.84 7.64
C TYR A 62 -0.28 -57.50 7.93
N GLY A 63 -0.24 -57.14 9.22
CA GLY A 63 -0.08 -55.79 9.76
C GLY A 63 -0.84 -54.63 9.08
N SER A 64 -2.09 -54.42 9.51
CA SER A 64 -2.91 -53.22 9.29
C SER A 64 -2.91 -52.65 7.86
N ALA A 65 -3.46 -53.41 6.92
CA ALA A 65 -3.83 -52.91 5.58
C ALA A 65 -4.61 -51.57 5.63
N VAL A 66 -5.35 -51.34 6.72
CA VAL A 66 -6.07 -50.08 6.99
C VAL A 66 -5.12 -48.88 7.10
N LEU A 67 -3.95 -49.04 7.71
CA LEU A 67 -2.99 -47.94 7.91
C LEU A 67 -2.26 -47.60 6.61
N VAL A 68 -1.92 -48.61 5.80
CA VAL A 68 -1.35 -48.41 4.46
C VAL A 68 -2.39 -47.79 3.53
N ALA A 69 -3.65 -48.23 3.57
CA ALA A 69 -4.72 -47.64 2.78
C ALA A 69 -5.03 -46.19 3.20
N ALA A 70 -5.04 -45.90 4.51
CA ALA A 70 -5.27 -44.56 5.03
C ALA A 70 -4.13 -43.59 4.69
N THR A 71 -2.88 -44.03 4.78
CA THR A 71 -1.70 -43.20 4.42
C THR A 71 -1.62 -42.97 2.92
N ALA A 72 -1.91 -43.99 2.10
CA ALA A 72 -1.99 -43.84 0.65
C ALA A 72 -3.13 -42.89 0.22
N ALA A 73 -4.31 -43.03 0.82
CA ALA A 73 -5.44 -42.13 0.58
C ALA A 73 -5.12 -40.69 0.99
N GLY A 74 -4.52 -40.49 2.17
CA GLY A 74 -4.08 -39.17 2.65
C GLY A 74 -3.04 -38.53 1.73
N ALA A 75 -2.05 -39.29 1.27
CA ALA A 75 -1.05 -38.78 0.33
C ALA A 75 -1.68 -38.39 -1.02
N VAL A 76 -2.59 -39.21 -1.57
CA VAL A 76 -3.29 -38.95 -2.83
C VAL A 76 -4.22 -37.74 -2.72
N LEU A 77 -4.84 -37.49 -1.56
CA LEU A 77 -5.69 -36.32 -1.32
C LEU A 77 -4.89 -35.02 -1.10
N CYS A 78 -3.72 -35.09 -0.45
CA CYS A 78 -2.93 -33.90 -0.13
C CYS A 78 -2.04 -33.42 -1.29
N LEU A 79 -1.57 -34.32 -2.15
CA LEU A 79 -0.69 -34.00 -3.29
C LEU A 79 -1.29 -32.95 -4.26
N PRO A 80 -2.57 -33.06 -4.69
CA PRO A 80 -3.17 -32.06 -5.60
C PRO A 80 -3.28 -30.67 -4.97
N GLY A 81 -3.54 -30.59 -3.66
CA GLY A 81 -3.64 -29.34 -2.92
C GLY A 81 -2.29 -28.61 -2.83
N MET A 82 -1.22 -29.34 -2.52
CA MET A 82 0.15 -28.79 -2.49
C MET A 82 0.62 -28.34 -3.88
N VAL A 83 0.39 -29.15 -4.92
CA VAL A 83 0.75 -28.79 -6.29
C VAL A 83 0.00 -27.54 -6.74
N ARG A 84 -1.27 -27.40 -6.38
CA ARG A 84 -2.08 -26.21 -6.70
C ARG A 84 -1.61 -24.98 -5.93
N LEU A 85 -1.24 -25.10 -4.65
CA LEU A 85 -0.68 -24.00 -3.85
C LEU A 85 0.67 -23.51 -4.41
N LEU A 86 1.55 -24.44 -4.78
CA LEU A 86 2.85 -24.12 -5.39
C LEU A 86 2.70 -23.51 -6.80
N ALA A 87 1.76 -24.03 -7.60
CA ALA A 87 1.49 -23.50 -8.94
C ALA A 87 0.88 -22.10 -8.89
N TRP A 88 -0.03 -21.82 -7.95
CA TRP A 88 -0.62 -20.49 -7.77
C TRP A 88 0.37 -19.49 -7.18
N GLY A 89 1.28 -19.93 -6.30
CA GLY A 89 2.38 -19.09 -5.81
C GLY A 89 3.34 -18.69 -6.94
N ALA A 90 3.76 -19.64 -7.77
CA ALA A 90 4.64 -19.37 -8.91
C ALA A 90 3.96 -18.49 -9.98
N LEU A 91 2.66 -18.70 -10.24
CA LEU A 91 1.87 -17.86 -11.14
C LEU A 91 1.69 -16.44 -10.59
N GLY A 92 1.49 -16.28 -9.29
CA GLY A 92 1.39 -14.96 -8.66
C GLY A 92 2.69 -14.17 -8.78
N VAL A 93 3.83 -14.81 -8.53
CA VAL A 93 5.15 -14.17 -8.65
C VAL A 93 5.47 -13.82 -10.10
N THR A 94 5.23 -14.73 -11.04
CA THR A 94 5.44 -14.45 -12.47
C THR A 94 4.51 -13.36 -12.98
N ALA A 95 3.23 -13.36 -12.61
CA ALA A 95 2.31 -12.27 -12.95
C ALA A 95 2.77 -10.93 -12.37
N ALA A 96 3.17 -10.88 -11.10
CA ALA A 96 3.68 -9.67 -10.45
C ALA A 96 4.94 -9.13 -11.13
N LEU A 97 5.89 -10.00 -11.48
CA LEU A 97 7.09 -9.63 -12.23
C LEU A 97 6.76 -9.13 -13.64
N THR A 98 5.78 -9.76 -14.30
CA THR A 98 5.34 -9.34 -15.64
C THR A 98 4.67 -7.97 -15.58
N PHE A 99 3.80 -7.73 -14.58
CA PHE A 99 3.19 -6.42 -14.35
C PHE A 99 4.23 -5.34 -14.02
N ALA A 100 5.20 -5.64 -13.16
CA ALA A 100 6.29 -4.71 -12.84
C ALA A 100 7.14 -4.39 -14.08
N ALA A 101 7.48 -5.40 -14.88
CA ALA A 101 8.24 -5.22 -16.12
C ALA A 101 7.46 -4.39 -17.15
N VAL A 102 6.15 -4.65 -17.32
CA VAL A 102 5.27 -3.86 -18.19
C VAL A 102 5.17 -2.42 -17.68
N PHE A 103 5.05 -2.21 -16.36
CA PHE A 103 4.98 -0.87 -15.77
C PHE A 103 6.28 -0.08 -16.02
N VAL A 104 7.44 -0.71 -15.84
CA VAL A 104 8.75 -0.10 -16.16
C VAL A 104 8.89 0.18 -17.65
N LEU A 105 8.45 -0.75 -18.52
CA LEU A 105 8.44 -0.55 -19.97
C LEU A 105 7.53 0.60 -20.38
N ILE A 106 6.36 0.73 -19.75
CA ILE A 106 5.45 1.86 -19.98
C ILE A 106 6.11 3.16 -19.51
N ASP A 107 6.74 3.20 -18.33
CA ASP A 107 7.42 4.40 -17.82
C ASP A 107 8.61 4.81 -18.72
N PHE A 108 9.31 3.85 -19.31
CA PHE A 108 10.39 4.10 -20.29
C PHE A 108 9.88 4.46 -21.69
N ALA A 109 8.81 3.80 -22.16
CA ALA A 109 8.26 3.96 -23.50
C ALA A 109 7.28 5.12 -23.62
N VAL A 110 6.74 5.61 -22.50
CA VAL A 110 6.15 6.94 -22.42
C VAL A 110 7.34 7.89 -22.35
N PRO A 111 7.80 8.48 -23.48
CA PRO A 111 8.75 9.57 -23.38
C PRO A 111 8.19 10.54 -22.36
N LYS A 112 9.00 10.94 -21.38
CA LYS A 112 8.70 12.04 -20.46
C LYS A 112 8.42 13.28 -21.31
N ARG A 113 7.21 13.35 -21.86
CA ARG A 113 6.54 14.57 -22.23
C ARG A 113 6.32 15.19 -20.87
N HIS A 114 7.36 15.86 -20.36
CA HIS A 114 7.11 17.03 -19.54
C HIS A 114 6.03 17.76 -20.32
N PRO A 115 4.79 17.81 -19.81
CA PRO A 115 3.85 18.71 -20.38
C PRO A 115 4.50 20.06 -20.08
N GLN A 116 5.18 20.63 -21.06
CA GLN A 116 5.24 22.08 -21.20
C GLN A 116 3.81 22.53 -21.50
N GLN A 117 2.86 22.19 -20.61
CA GLN A 117 1.71 23.02 -20.37
C GLN A 117 2.34 24.30 -19.83
N ARG A 118 2.61 25.24 -20.74
CA ARG A 118 2.83 26.63 -20.37
C ARG A 118 1.76 26.93 -19.33
N PRO A 119 2.13 27.14 -18.05
CA PRO A 119 1.14 27.30 -17.03
C PRO A 119 0.29 28.49 -17.46
N SER A 120 -1.01 28.23 -17.55
CA SER A 120 -1.99 29.23 -17.97
C SER A 120 -1.73 30.49 -17.14
N ARG A 121 -1.91 31.68 -17.73
CA ARG A 121 -1.73 32.95 -16.97
C ARG A 121 -2.50 32.93 -15.64
N ARG A 122 -3.60 32.16 -15.56
CA ARG A 122 -4.36 31.93 -14.33
C ARG A 122 -3.63 31.05 -13.31
N GLN A 123 -3.01 29.94 -13.73
CA GLN A 123 -2.21 29.08 -12.85
C GLN A 123 -1.03 29.83 -12.26
N ARG A 124 -0.28 30.59 -13.08
CA ARG A 124 0.82 31.45 -12.58
C ARG A 124 0.35 32.48 -11.56
N LYS A 125 -0.87 33.01 -11.73
CA LYS A 125 -1.46 33.96 -10.78
C LYS A 125 -1.81 33.25 -9.46
N LEU A 126 -2.38 32.04 -9.53
CA LEU A 126 -2.72 31.26 -8.34
C LEU A 126 -1.47 30.85 -7.55
N GLU A 127 -0.44 30.38 -8.25
CA GLU A 127 0.85 30.02 -7.66
C GLU A 127 1.47 31.22 -6.96
N ARG A 128 1.50 32.40 -7.62
CA ARG A 128 1.98 33.64 -6.99
C ARG A 128 1.19 34.03 -5.75
N LEU A 129 -0.14 33.92 -5.77
CA LEU A 129 -0.96 34.23 -4.60
C LEU A 129 -0.65 33.26 -3.44
N THR A 130 -0.51 31.97 -3.74
CA THR A 130 -0.19 30.94 -2.75
C THR A 130 1.21 31.16 -2.15
N GLU A 131 2.17 31.54 -2.99
CA GLU A 131 3.55 31.85 -2.58
C GLU A 131 3.62 33.11 -1.73
N THR A 132 2.89 34.17 -2.11
CA THR A 132 2.80 35.40 -1.31
C THR A 132 2.20 35.11 0.07
N GLN A 133 1.13 34.30 0.12
CA GLN A 133 0.51 33.89 1.38
C GLN A 133 1.45 33.05 2.25
N LEU A 134 2.23 32.14 1.67
CA LEU A 134 3.25 31.38 2.44
C LEU A 134 4.28 32.31 3.08
N VAL A 135 4.74 33.31 2.32
CA VAL A 135 5.73 34.28 2.82
C VAL A 135 5.15 35.15 3.93
N GLU A 136 3.88 35.56 3.81
CA GLU A 136 3.17 36.30 4.86
C GLU A 136 3.02 35.47 6.15
N ASP A 137 2.62 34.19 6.02
CA ASP A 137 2.52 33.25 7.15
C ASP A 137 3.88 33.08 7.86
N GLU A 138 4.96 32.90 7.08
CA GLU A 138 6.32 32.73 7.61
C GLU A 138 6.85 34.01 8.26
N GLN A 139 6.56 35.18 7.69
CA GLN A 139 6.90 36.47 8.29
C GLN A 139 6.17 36.72 9.60
N LEU A 140 4.90 36.30 9.71
CA LEU A 140 4.14 36.40 10.96
C LEU A 140 4.72 35.48 12.04
N ILE A 141 5.09 34.25 11.68
CA ILE A 141 5.75 33.33 12.61
C ILE A 141 7.12 33.89 13.03
N ALA A 142 7.89 34.45 12.10
CA ALA A 142 9.18 35.07 12.39
C ALA A 142 9.05 36.34 13.23
N SER A 143 8.00 37.16 13.02
CA SER A 143 7.78 38.36 13.81
C SER A 143 7.46 38.02 15.26
N LEU A 144 6.72 36.94 15.52
CA LEU A 144 6.46 36.44 16.87
C LEU A 144 7.71 35.95 17.62
N GLN A 145 8.76 35.58 16.89
CA GLN A 145 10.07 35.21 17.46
C GLN A 145 10.94 36.44 17.76
N CYS A 146 10.62 37.60 17.21
CA CYS A 146 11.17 38.89 17.65
C CYS A 146 10.67 39.18 19.08
N PRO A 147 11.38 39.93 19.93
CA PRO A 147 10.93 40.18 21.31
C PRO A 147 9.72 41.14 21.32
N LEU A 148 8.54 40.62 20.96
CA LEU A 148 7.25 41.29 21.21
C LEU A 148 7.09 41.50 22.70
N SER A 149 6.40 42.56 23.12
CA SER A 149 5.97 42.74 24.50
C SER A 149 4.85 41.75 24.86
N ILE A 150 4.58 41.59 26.17
CA ILE A 150 3.49 40.72 26.61
C ILE A 150 2.11 41.29 26.22
N GLU A 151 1.97 42.61 26.15
CA GLU A 151 0.77 43.28 25.62
C GLU A 151 0.55 42.93 24.14
N GLU A 152 1.60 42.97 23.33
CA GLU A 152 1.53 42.66 21.90
C GLU A 152 1.14 41.18 21.68
N LEU A 153 1.69 40.26 22.46
CA LEU A 153 1.30 38.84 22.41
C LEU A 153 -0.17 38.62 22.79
N CYS A 154 -0.70 39.34 23.78
CA CYS A 154 -2.13 39.30 24.12
C CYS A 154 -3.01 39.82 22.97
N GLY A 155 -2.53 40.85 22.27
CA GLY A 155 -3.15 41.38 21.05
C GLY A 155 -3.23 40.31 19.95
N VAL A 156 -2.11 39.67 19.63
CA VAL A 156 -2.05 38.59 18.62
C VAL A 156 -2.97 37.42 18.97
N TRP A 157 -3.02 37.04 20.25
CA TRP A 157 -3.94 36.00 20.71
C TRP A 157 -5.41 36.34 20.44
N THR A 158 -5.80 37.59 20.70
CA THR A 158 -7.18 38.08 20.50
C THR A 158 -7.53 38.19 19.02
N GLU A 159 -6.59 38.65 18.19
CA GLU A 159 -6.74 38.73 16.74
C GLU A 159 -6.94 37.35 16.12
N THR A 160 -6.07 36.39 16.47
CA THR A 160 -6.19 35.01 15.97
C THR A 160 -7.44 34.29 16.45
N ALA A 161 -7.92 34.57 17.68
CA ALA A 161 -9.20 34.07 18.16
C ALA A 161 -10.38 34.58 17.30
N THR A 162 -10.33 35.86 16.91
CA THR A 162 -11.32 36.48 16.02
C THR A 162 -11.27 35.87 14.63
N GLN A 163 -10.08 35.64 14.08
CA GLN A 163 -9.88 35.01 12.77
C GLN A 163 -10.49 33.59 12.73
N LEU A 164 -10.30 32.79 13.78
CA LEU A 164 -10.93 31.48 13.90
C LEU A 164 -12.46 31.58 13.97
N ALA A 165 -13.00 32.53 14.75
CA ALA A 165 -14.44 32.74 14.89
C ALA A 165 -15.11 33.18 13.58
N GLN A 166 -14.41 33.95 12.74
CA GLN A 166 -14.88 34.41 11.44
C GLN A 166 -14.85 33.32 10.34
N GLY A 167 -14.39 32.12 10.67
CA GLY A 167 -14.42 30.98 9.74
C GLY A 167 -13.17 30.86 8.86
N ALA A 168 -11.98 31.00 9.47
CA ALA A 168 -10.70 30.72 8.85
C ALA A 168 -10.71 29.39 8.03
N GLY A 169 -10.10 29.41 6.84
CA GLY A 169 -9.97 28.23 6.00
C GLY A 169 -9.06 27.15 6.64
N PRO A 170 -9.06 25.91 6.14
CA PRO A 170 -8.27 24.82 6.74
C PRO A 170 -6.78 25.12 6.88
N ARG A 171 -6.21 25.84 5.91
CA ARG A 171 -4.80 26.25 5.91
C ARG A 171 -4.54 27.36 6.94
N ASP A 172 -5.37 28.40 6.94
CA ASP A 172 -5.28 29.51 7.89
C ASP A 172 -5.41 28.99 9.33
N ARG A 173 -6.26 27.97 9.55
CA ARG A 173 -6.37 27.31 10.87
C ARG A 173 -5.07 26.68 11.32
N GLN A 174 -4.26 26.12 10.42
CA GLN A 174 -2.97 25.54 10.78
C GLN A 174 -1.96 26.63 11.14
N ALA A 175 -1.87 27.70 10.34
CA ALA A 175 -1.02 28.85 10.65
C ALA A 175 -1.40 29.49 11.99
N VAL A 176 -2.70 29.70 12.22
CA VAL A 176 -3.21 30.21 13.49
C VAL A 176 -2.91 29.27 14.66
N ALA A 177 -3.03 27.95 14.48
CA ALA A 177 -2.68 27.00 15.53
C ALA A 177 -1.21 27.10 15.93
N GLU A 178 -0.31 27.28 14.97
CA GLU A 178 1.12 27.45 15.24
C GLU A 178 1.43 28.78 15.95
N VAL A 179 0.83 29.88 15.48
CA VAL A 179 0.93 31.19 16.16
C VAL A 179 0.45 31.08 17.61
N ARG A 180 -0.69 30.44 17.85
CA ARG A 180 -1.26 30.28 19.19
C ARG A 180 -0.40 29.39 20.07
N ARG A 181 0.26 28.36 19.52
CA ARG A 181 1.24 27.54 20.25
C ARG A 181 2.39 28.41 20.76
N ILE A 182 2.96 29.25 19.89
CA ILE A 182 4.04 30.17 20.25
C ILE A 182 3.59 31.15 21.34
N CYS A 183 2.39 31.73 21.21
CA CYS A 183 1.84 32.61 22.25
C CYS A 183 1.71 31.90 23.61
N LEU A 184 1.22 30.67 23.65
CA LEU A 184 1.09 29.89 24.89
C LEU A 184 2.46 29.63 25.54
N ASP A 185 3.44 29.20 24.75
CA ASP A 185 4.80 28.97 25.22
C ASP A 185 5.41 30.27 25.82
N GLU A 186 5.19 31.41 25.16
CA GLU A 186 5.68 32.70 25.63
C GLU A 186 4.91 33.24 26.85
N PHE A 187 3.61 32.97 26.98
CA PHE A 187 2.83 33.34 28.17
C PHE A 187 3.33 32.59 29.40
N GLU A 188 3.52 31.27 29.29
CA GLU A 188 4.06 30.43 30.36
C GLU A 188 5.47 30.89 30.75
N ARG A 189 6.33 31.18 29.77
CA ARG A 189 7.72 31.61 30.00
C ARG A 189 7.83 32.97 30.71
N ARG A 190 6.95 33.92 30.41
CA ARG A 190 7.06 35.32 30.86
C ARG A 190 6.32 35.61 32.17
N ASN A 191 5.15 35.01 32.38
CA ASN A 191 4.33 35.23 33.58
C ASN A 191 3.60 33.92 33.95
N PRO A 192 4.31 32.92 34.51
CA PRO A 192 3.73 31.62 34.80
C PRO A 192 2.53 31.72 35.75
N ASP A 193 2.60 32.57 36.78
CA ASP A 193 1.50 32.75 37.73
C ASP A 193 0.26 33.36 37.06
N GLY A 194 0.44 34.38 36.21
CA GLY A 194 -0.64 34.97 35.43
C GLY A 194 -1.26 33.99 34.44
N PHE A 195 -0.42 33.17 33.80
CA PHE A 195 -0.84 32.13 32.88
C PHE A 195 -1.69 31.06 33.58
N HIS A 196 -1.27 30.59 34.76
CA HIS A 196 -2.07 29.65 35.56
C HIS A 196 -3.42 30.24 35.98
N ARG A 197 -3.46 31.49 36.47
CA ARG A 197 -4.73 32.16 36.80
C ARG A 197 -5.67 32.28 35.60
N TRP A 198 -5.12 32.52 34.42
CA TRP A 198 -5.88 32.59 33.18
C TRP A 198 -6.46 31.22 32.78
N LEU A 199 -5.66 30.15 32.89
CA LEU A 199 -6.12 28.78 32.64
C LEU A 199 -7.20 28.35 33.64
N ASP A 200 -7.02 28.64 34.93
CA ASP A 200 -7.98 28.33 35.99
C ASP A 200 -9.32 29.05 35.80
N ALA A 201 -9.29 30.24 35.19
CA ALA A 201 -10.49 30.98 34.79
C ALA A 201 -11.17 30.44 33.52
N GLY A 202 -10.67 29.33 32.95
CA GLY A 202 -11.19 28.71 31.74
C GLY A 202 -10.65 29.30 30.43
N ALA A 203 -9.46 29.94 30.48
CA ALA A 203 -8.80 30.55 29.33
C ALA A 203 -9.72 31.49 28.51
N PRO A 204 -10.30 32.54 29.14
CA PRO A 204 -11.13 33.51 28.42
C PRO A 204 -10.37 34.13 27.24
N ALA A 205 -11.12 34.60 26.23
CA ALA A 205 -10.57 35.03 24.94
C ALA A 205 -9.51 36.14 25.03
N ASP A 206 -9.61 37.02 26.03
CA ASP A 206 -8.62 38.07 26.32
C ASP A 206 -7.77 37.67 27.55
N PRO A 207 -6.50 37.28 27.36
CA PRO A 207 -5.58 36.92 28.44
C PRO A 207 -4.98 38.14 29.14
N GLY A 208 -5.10 39.35 28.58
CA GLY A 208 -4.43 40.56 29.06
C GLY A 208 -4.78 40.89 30.51
N ARG A 209 -6.02 40.63 30.93
CA ARG A 209 -6.49 40.84 32.31
C ARG A 209 -5.72 40.03 33.37
N TYR A 210 -5.07 38.95 32.98
CA TYR A 210 -4.37 38.02 33.88
C TYR A 210 -2.86 38.10 33.74
N LEU A 211 -2.39 38.36 32.51
CA LEU A 211 -0.97 38.36 32.15
C LEU A 211 -0.30 39.73 32.29
N LEU A 212 -1.04 40.83 32.14
CA LEU A 212 -0.50 42.17 32.29
C LEU A 212 -0.45 42.58 33.76
N PRO A 213 0.56 43.39 34.17
CA PRO A 213 0.58 43.99 35.49
C PRO A 213 -0.68 44.83 35.71
N THR A 214 -1.35 44.64 36.83
CA THR A 214 -2.46 45.53 37.21
C THR A 214 -1.86 46.91 37.48
N PRO A 215 -2.43 48.02 36.95
CA PRO A 215 -1.92 49.35 37.25
C PRO A 215 -2.01 49.59 38.77
N GLY A 216 -0.87 49.53 39.47
CA GLY A 216 -0.80 49.60 40.93
C GLY A 216 0.33 48.78 41.59
N ASP A 217 0.93 47.84 40.86
CA ASP A 217 2.22 47.18 41.20
C ASP A 217 3.39 47.87 40.46
#